data_AF-A0A537LG78-F1
#
_entry.id   AF-A0A537LG78-F1
#
_cell.length_a   1.000
_cell.length_b   1.000
_cell.length_c   1.000
_cell.angle_alpha   90.00
_cell.angle_beta   90.00
_cell.angle_gamma   90.00
#
_symmetry.space_group_name_H-M   'P 1'
#
loop_
_entity.id
_entity.type
_entity.pdbx_description
1 polymer ?
#
loop_
_entity_poly.entity_id
_entity_poly.type
_entity_poly.pdbx_seq_one_letter_code
_entity_poly.pdbx_strand_id
1 'polypeptide(L)'
;MDISVEFSVDGKIADGVTVYVREERGIVRELWPTAIALEDGRSFQLLPTVRVLISGRLGEREAVQPGSSVIVRINPVTREVTEILVL
;
A
#
# COMPACT_ATOMS: atom_id res chain seq x y z
N MET A 1 -16.32 6.40 6.25
CA MET A 1 -16.04 5.36 7.27
C MET A 1 -14.56 5.46 7.52
N ASP A 2 -14.19 6.23 8.54
CA ASP A 2 -12.83 6.58 8.87
C ASP A 2 -12.23 5.46 9.71
N ILE A 3 -11.18 4.82 9.21
CA ILE A 3 -10.45 3.80 9.96
C ILE A 3 -9.22 4.49 10.57
N SER A 4 -9.26 4.74 11.88
CA SER A 4 -8.10 5.16 12.65
C SER A 4 -7.29 3.91 13.02
N VAL A 5 -6.07 3.81 12.51
CA VAL A 5 -5.13 2.77 12.92
C VAL A 5 -4.05 3.42 13.77
N GLU A 6 -3.96 3.00 15.04
CA GLU A 6 -2.92 3.44 15.97
C GLU A 6 -1.60 2.73 15.62
N PHE A 7 -0.59 3.47 15.18
CA PHE A 7 0.76 2.95 15.04
C PHE A 7 1.66 3.61 16.08
N SER A 8 2.30 2.77 16.92
CA SER A 8 3.32 3.18 17.88
C SER A 8 4.69 3.06 17.24
N VAL A 9 5.43 4.17 17.16
CA VAL A 9 6.85 4.18 16.84
C VAL A 9 7.55 4.97 17.96
N ASP A 10 8.49 4.33 18.66
CA ASP A 10 9.32 4.89 19.73
C ASP A 10 8.61 5.50 20.95
N GLY A 11 7.54 4.86 21.44
CA GLY A 11 7.04 5.08 22.81
C GLY A 11 6.49 6.49 23.10
N LYS A 12 6.31 7.32 22.07
CA LYS A 12 5.54 8.57 22.14
C LYS A 12 4.32 8.41 21.26
N ILE A 13 3.16 8.26 21.90
CA ILE A 13 1.87 8.42 21.24
C ILE A 13 1.79 9.90 20.88
N ALA A 14 2.18 10.25 19.65
CA ALA A 14 1.91 11.57 19.11
C ALA A 14 0.41 11.63 18.82
N ASP A 15 -0.31 12.47 19.57
CA ASP A 15 -1.73 12.75 19.36
C ASP A 15 -2.03 12.92 17.86
N GLY A 16 -2.84 12.01 17.33
CA GLY A 16 -3.61 12.23 16.11
C GLY A 16 -2.82 12.53 14.84
N VAL A 17 -1.91 11.64 14.41
CA VAL A 17 -1.51 11.62 12.99
C VAL A 17 -2.64 10.96 12.20
N THR A 18 -3.62 11.75 11.74
CA THR A 18 -4.55 11.30 10.70
C THR A 18 -3.76 11.12 9.41
N VAL A 19 -3.29 9.89 9.16
CA VAL A 19 -2.72 9.55 7.85
C VAL A 19 -3.90 9.37 6.91
N TYR A 20 -4.26 10.46 6.22
CA TYR A 20 -5.10 10.34 5.04
C TYR A 20 -4.38 9.37 4.11
N VAL A 21 -5.01 8.26 3.74
CA VAL A 21 -4.48 7.34 2.75
C VAL A 21 -5.48 7.31 1.60
N ARG A 22 -4.99 7.54 0.39
CA ARG A 22 -5.81 7.32 -0.80
C ARG A 22 -5.71 5.85 -1.16
N GLU A 23 -6.86 5.18 -1.26
CA GLU A 23 -6.92 3.79 -1.68
C GLU A 23 -7.27 3.72 -3.16
N GLU A 24 -6.51 2.93 -3.92
CA GLU A 24 -6.82 2.63 -5.31
C GLU A 24 -6.86 1.13 -5.52
N ARG A 25 -7.88 0.66 -6.25
CA ARG A 25 -8.06 -0.77 -6.53
C ARG A 25 -7.69 -1.07 -7.97
N GLY A 26 -7.17 -2.27 -8.20
CA GLY A 26 -7.01 -2.79 -9.56
C GLY A 26 -6.35 -4.16 -9.60
N ILE A 27 -6.07 -4.61 -10.82
CA ILE A 27 -5.37 -5.86 -11.09
C ILE A 27 -3.93 -5.53 -11.43
N VAL A 28 -2.99 -6.26 -10.83
CA VAL A 28 -1.56 -6.11 -11.09
C VAL A 28 -1.26 -6.53 -12.52
N ARG A 29 -0.65 -5.65 -13.31
CA ARG A 29 -0.05 -6.02 -14.59
C ARG A 29 1.40 -6.42 -14.41
N GLU A 30 2.15 -5.61 -13.65
CA GLU A 30 3.58 -5.80 -13.45
C GLU A 30 4.02 -5.16 -12.13
N LEU A 31 5.02 -5.76 -11.47
CA LEU A 31 5.62 -5.26 -10.25
C LEU A 31 7.13 -5.14 -10.41
N TRP A 32 7.65 -3.94 -10.21
CA TRP A 32 9.08 -3.65 -10.18
C TRP A 32 9.54 -3.32 -8.76
N PRO A 33 10.86 -3.24 -8.48
CA PRO A 33 11.37 -2.89 -7.15
C PRO A 33 10.86 -1.53 -6.61
N THR A 34 10.58 -0.57 -7.49
CA THR A 34 10.18 0.80 -7.10
C THR A 34 8.80 1.20 -7.61
N ALA A 35 8.09 0.35 -8.34
CA ALA A 35 6.81 0.72 -8.94
C ALA A 35 5.88 -0.49 -9.10
N ILE A 36 4.59 -0.21 -9.13
CA ILE A 36 3.52 -1.15 -9.48
C ILE A 36 2.73 -0.59 -10.66
N ALA A 37 2.48 -1.41 -11.67
CA ALA A 37 1.57 -1.10 -12.76
C ALA A 37 0.31 -1.95 -12.67
N LEU A 38 -0.84 -1.31 -12.89
CA LEU A 38 -2.15 -1.95 -12.95
C LEU A 38 -2.57 -2.17 -14.42
N GLU A 39 -3.46 -3.12 -14.65
CA GLU A 39 -3.96 -3.47 -15.99
C GLU A 39 -4.72 -2.32 -16.68
N ASP A 40 -5.32 -1.42 -15.90
CA ASP A 40 -6.00 -0.22 -16.41
C ASP A 40 -5.05 0.89 -16.91
N GLY A 41 -3.74 0.62 -16.91
CA GLY A 41 -2.71 1.53 -17.40
C GLY A 41 -2.17 2.48 -16.34
N ARG A 42 -2.74 2.52 -15.13
CA ARG A 42 -2.22 3.33 -14.02
C ARG A 42 -0.96 2.69 -13.44
N SER A 43 -0.04 3.53 -12.96
CA SER A 43 1.15 3.09 -12.24
C SER A 43 1.42 3.97 -11.03
N PHE A 44 2.04 3.39 -10.02
CA PHE A 44 2.33 4.05 -8.75
C PHE A 44 3.75 3.75 -8.30
N GLN A 45 4.42 4.77 -7.75
CA GLN A 45 5.72 4.60 -7.11
C GLN A 45 5.55 3.94 -5.76
N LEU A 46 6.46 3.03 -5.41
CA LEU A 46 6.48 2.29 -4.16
C LEU A 46 7.55 2.88 -3.26
N LEU A 47 7.20 3.07 -1.99
CA LEU A 47 8.24 3.35 -0.99
C LEU A 47 9.17 2.14 -0.86
N PRO A 48 10.47 2.36 -0.54
CA PRO A 48 11.39 1.27 -0.22
C PRO A 48 10.89 0.38 0.94
N THR A 49 10.07 0.94 1.83
CA THR A 49 9.48 0.28 3.00
C THR A 49 8.03 -0.16 2.78
N VAL A 50 7.58 -0.27 1.52
CA VAL A 50 6.21 -0.70 1.20
C VAL A 50 5.89 -2.05 1.85
N ARG A 51 4.75 -2.11 2.55
CA ARG A 51 4.28 -3.34 3.20
C ARG A 51 3.33 -4.09 2.27
N VAL A 52 3.54 -5.39 2.10
CA VAL A 52 2.59 -6.26 1.40
C VAL A 52 1.74 -6.98 2.44
N LEU A 53 0.42 -6.86 2.32
CA LEU A 53 -0.55 -7.48 3.20
C LEU A 53 -1.37 -8.50 2.42
N ILE A 54 -1.31 -9.76 2.80
CA ILE A 54 -2.09 -10.85 2.20
C ILE A 54 -3.11 -11.30 3.23
N SER A 55 -4.40 -11.16 2.93
CA SER A 55 -5.47 -11.47 3.89
C SER A 55 -5.27 -10.79 5.26
N GLY A 56 -4.74 -9.56 5.24
CA GLY A 56 -4.49 -8.75 6.44
C GLY A 56 -3.20 -9.09 7.21
N ARG A 57 -2.36 -10.02 6.74
CA ARG A 57 -1.07 -10.36 7.37
C ARG A 57 0.09 -9.88 6.52
N LEU A 58 1.20 -9.49 7.16
CA LEU A 58 2.43 -9.16 6.43
C LEU A 58 2.87 -10.38 5.61
N GLY A 59 2.98 -10.17 4.31
CA GLY A 59 3.39 -11.16 3.33
C GLY A 59 4.66 -10.73 2.60
N GLU A 60 5.17 -11.65 1.80
CA GLU A 60 6.32 -11.40 0.94
C GLU A 60 5.89 -10.66 -0.34
N ARG A 61 6.83 -9.93 -0.93
CA ARG A 61 6.56 -9.11 -2.11
C ARG A 61 6.24 -9.96 -3.33
N GLU A 62 6.84 -11.13 -3.39
CA GLU A 62 6.71 -12.18 -4.41
C GLU A 62 5.28 -12.73 -4.51
N ALA A 63 4.44 -12.50 -3.49
CA ALA A 63 3.03 -12.84 -3.53
C ALA A 63 2.19 -11.89 -4.41
N VAL A 64 2.71 -10.70 -4.71
CA VAL A 64 2.08 -9.74 -5.63
C VAL A 64 2.49 -10.11 -7.05
N GLN A 65 1.71 -10.96 -7.69
CA GLN A 65 1.97 -11.46 -9.03
C GLN A 65 1.10 -10.73 -10.07
N PRO A 66 1.49 -10.71 -11.36
CA PRO A 66 0.59 -10.34 -12.43
C PRO A 66 -0.73 -11.11 -12.35
N GLY A 67 -1.86 -10.40 -12.49
CA GLY A 67 -3.21 -10.94 -12.32
C GLY A 67 -3.77 -10.87 -10.89
N SER A 68 -2.94 -10.55 -9.88
CA SER A 68 -3.43 -10.38 -8.50
C SER A 68 -4.37 -9.19 -8.39
N SER A 69 -5.50 -9.35 -7.69
CA SER A 69 -6.35 -8.23 -7.31
C SER A 69 -5.78 -7.56 -6.07
N VAL A 70 -5.61 -6.23 -6.13
CA VAL A 70 -4.96 -5.47 -5.06
C VAL A 70 -5.67 -4.18 -4.73
N ILE A 71 -5.46 -3.72 -3.50
CA ILE A 71 -5.68 -2.34 -3.06
C ILE A 71 -4.33 -1.72 -2.75
N VAL A 72 -3.97 -0.64 -3.42
CA VAL A 72 -2.77 0.15 -3.10
C VAL A 72 -3.16 1.32 -2.20
N ARG A 73 -2.46 1.47 -1.08
CA ARG A 73 -2.59 2.61 -0.17
C ARG A 73 -1.50 3.62 -0.43
N ILE A 74 -1.93 4.82 -0.77
CA ILE A 74 -1.08 5.88 -1.27
C ILE A 74 -1.02 7.00 -0.24
N ASN A 75 0.19 7.43 0.10
CA ASN A 75 0.41 8.65 0.86
C ASN A 75 -0.03 9.85 0.01
N PRO A 76 -1.01 10.67 0.43
CA PRO A 76 -1.54 11.76 -0.37
C PRO A 76 -0.57 12.93 -0.52
N VAL A 77 0.43 13.03 0.35
CA VAL A 77 1.47 14.07 0.30
C VAL A 77 2.54 13.68 -0.71
N THR A 78 3.14 12.50 -0.58
CA THR A 78 4.24 12.07 -1.48
C THR A 78 3.76 11.37 -2.74
N ARG A 79 2.50 10.93 -2.77
CA ARG A 79 1.86 10.11 -3.83
C ARG A 79 2.49 8.74 -4.02
N GLU A 80 3.28 8.28 -3.06
CA GLU A 80 3.89 6.96 -3.07
C GLU A 80 3.04 5.94 -2.31
N VAL A 81 3.14 4.68 -2.72
CA VAL A 81 2.45 3.56 -2.08
C VAL A 81 3.18 3.16 -0.82
N THR A 82 2.46 3.14 0.29
CA THR A 82 2.92 2.69 1.61
C THR A 82 2.54 1.23 1.87
N GLU A 83 1.42 0.76 1.31
CA GLU A 83 0.95 -0.61 1.46
C GLU A 83 0.29 -1.15 0.19
N ILE A 84 0.45 -2.45 -0.05
CA ILE A 84 -0.27 -3.21 -1.07
C ILE A 84 -1.05 -4.31 -0.35
N LEU A 85 -2.36 -4.31 -0.47
CA LEU A 85 -3.22 -5.37 0.05
C LEU A 85 -3.58 -6.30 -1.11
N VAL A 86 -3.23 -7.57 -1.00
CA VAL A 86 -3.62 -8.62 -1.94
C VAL A 86 -4.94 -9.23 -1.47
N LEU A 87 -5.91 -9.30 -2.38
CA LEU A 87 -7.28 -9.79 -2.15
C LEU A 87 -7.44 -11.26 -2.53
#